data_AF-A0AAD9B230-F1
#
_entry.id   AF-A0AAD9B230-F1
#
_cell.length_a   1.000
_cell.length_b   1.000
_cell.length_c   1.000
_cell.angle_alpha   90.00
_cell.angle_beta   90.00
_cell.angle_gamma   90.00
#
_symmetry.space_group_name_H-M   'P 1'
#
loop_
_entity.id
_entity.type
_entity.pdbx_description
1 polymer ?
#
loop_
_entity_poly.entity_id
_entity_poly.type
_entity_poly.pdbx_seq_one_letter_code
_entity_poly.pdbx_strand_id
1 'polypeptide(L)'
;MSIEQLFLGLCQKKACLYRQTDSNQIRQLRRKRLREEKTKLLAAIRQYNTGQPPEGEIQEEEAERSLSAEQQTTDTLIWPWEVQSDESVSILAKKKVFDAYMGKRRLVEERAIIVREMRQHCLYLRSQADKIRMQMQHVSCGGHSDMTQEGRDGLVSLLKKRLADVDTHIQHLSSAYSLAIGPNAPQWSDDSVENHDQDSDISDDSEEDPDEDITHTLPPP
;
A
#
# COMPACT_ATOMS: atom_id res chain seq x y z
N MET A 1 8.84 25.31 -19.52
CA MET A 1 7.67 24.60 -18.98
C MET A 1 7.18 23.70 -20.09
N SER A 2 7.19 22.38 -19.88
CA SER A 2 6.86 21.42 -20.95
C SER A 2 5.34 21.31 -21.17
N ILE A 3 4.93 20.68 -22.26
CA ILE A 3 3.52 20.47 -22.63
C ILE A 3 2.81 19.64 -21.55
N GLU A 4 3.49 18.62 -21.04
CA GLU A 4 3.06 17.75 -19.93
C GLU A 4 2.75 18.56 -18.67
N GLN A 5 3.67 19.45 -18.28
CA GLN A 5 3.51 20.30 -17.11
C GLN A 5 2.34 21.28 -17.25
N LEU A 6 2.15 21.83 -18.46
CA LEU A 6 1.01 22.70 -18.76
C LEU A 6 -0.31 21.93 -18.67
N PHE A 7 -0.35 20.71 -19.21
CA PHE A 7 -1.53 19.84 -19.19
C PHE A 7 -1.92 19.44 -17.76
N LEU A 8 -0.99 18.89 -16.96
CA LEU A 8 -1.27 18.52 -15.56
C LEU A 8 -1.72 19.72 -14.73
N GLY A 9 -1.04 20.85 -14.89
CA GLY A 9 -1.40 22.08 -14.17
C GLY A 9 -2.83 22.52 -14.48
N LEU A 10 -3.27 22.32 -15.72
CA LEU A 10 -4.62 22.65 -16.17
C LEU A 10 -5.66 21.68 -15.60
N CYS A 11 -5.39 20.37 -15.61
CA CYS A 11 -6.24 19.35 -14.99
C CYS A 11 -6.45 19.63 -13.49
N GLN A 12 -5.37 19.89 -12.75
CA GLN A 12 -5.43 20.22 -11.32
C GLN A 12 -6.26 21.49 -11.05
N LYS A 13 -6.04 22.55 -11.85
CA LYS A 13 -6.80 23.81 -11.74
C LYS A 13 -8.27 23.63 -12.10
N LYS A 14 -8.60 22.77 -13.06
CA LYS A 14 -9.98 22.40 -13.42
C LYS A 14 -10.66 21.63 -12.28
N ALA A 15 -9.98 20.65 -11.68
CA ALA A 15 -10.50 19.90 -10.53
C ALA A 15 -10.80 20.83 -9.33
N CYS A 16 -10.03 21.90 -9.17
CA CYS A 16 -10.21 22.90 -8.10
C CYS A 16 -11.12 24.08 -8.49
N LEU A 17 -11.78 24.05 -9.66
CA LEU A 17 -12.58 25.18 -10.17
C LEU A 17 -13.83 25.45 -9.34
N TYR A 18 -14.39 24.41 -8.72
CA TYR A 18 -15.64 24.46 -7.94
C TYR A 18 -15.43 24.09 -6.47
N ARG A 19 -14.38 24.62 -5.84
CA ARG A 19 -14.26 24.51 -4.38
C ARG A 19 -15.45 25.20 -3.71
N GLN A 20 -16.02 24.54 -2.71
CA GLN A 20 -17.28 24.94 -2.06
C GLN A 20 -17.21 26.35 -1.43
N THR A 21 -16.01 26.81 -1.05
CA THR A 21 -15.79 28.10 -0.37
C THR A 21 -15.58 29.28 -1.31
N ASP A 22 -15.57 29.08 -2.64
CA ASP A 22 -15.25 30.17 -3.57
C ASP A 22 -16.45 31.06 -3.91
N SER A 23 -16.23 32.37 -3.89
CA SER A 23 -17.19 33.34 -4.41
C SER A 23 -17.32 33.26 -5.94
N ASN A 24 -18.45 33.75 -6.48
CA ASN A 24 -18.65 33.82 -7.92
C ASN A 24 -17.56 34.62 -8.64
N GLN A 25 -17.06 35.70 -8.04
CA GLN A 25 -15.97 36.52 -8.61
C GLN A 25 -14.66 35.73 -8.70
N ILE A 26 -14.30 34.98 -7.66
CA ILE A 26 -13.10 34.12 -7.65
C ILE A 26 -13.24 33.02 -8.69
N ARG A 27 -14.41 32.39 -8.80
CA ARG A 27 -14.69 31.37 -9.82
C ARG A 27 -14.54 31.93 -11.24
N GLN A 28 -15.04 33.13 -11.51
CA GLN A 28 -14.89 33.78 -12.81
C GLN A 28 -13.44 34.09 -13.15
N LEU A 29 -12.65 34.58 -12.19
CA LEU A 29 -11.21 34.80 -12.37
C LEU A 29 -10.47 33.50 -12.68
N ARG A 30 -10.77 32.41 -11.95
CA ARG A 30 -10.18 31.10 -12.21
C ARG A 30 -10.56 30.56 -13.59
N ARG A 31 -11.82 30.71 -14.02
CA ARG A 31 -12.26 30.34 -15.38
C ARG A 31 -11.54 31.14 -16.46
N LYS A 32 -11.32 32.45 -16.25
CA LYS A 32 -10.55 33.29 -17.19
C LYS A 32 -9.11 32.79 -17.28
N ARG A 33 -8.43 32.60 -16.14
CA ARG A 33 -7.07 32.07 -16.10
C ARG A 33 -6.97 30.68 -16.73
N LEU A 34 -7.94 29.80 -16.50
CA LEU A 34 -7.99 28.47 -17.10
C LEU A 34 -8.08 28.52 -18.63
N ARG A 35 -8.85 29.48 -19.19
CA ARG A 35 -8.90 29.70 -20.64
C ARG A 35 -7.58 30.19 -21.20
N GLU A 36 -6.91 31.13 -20.53
CA GLU A 36 -5.60 31.67 -20.94
C GLU A 36 -4.51 30.58 -20.91
N GLU A 37 -4.52 29.72 -19.89
CA GLU A 37 -3.59 28.60 -19.81
C GLU A 37 -3.91 27.53 -20.85
N LYS A 38 -5.19 27.31 -21.18
CA LYS A 38 -5.59 26.39 -22.25
C LYS A 38 -5.05 26.90 -23.59
N THR A 39 -5.22 28.18 -23.92
CA THR A 39 -4.66 28.73 -25.17
C THR A 39 -3.15 28.64 -25.21
N LYS A 40 -2.47 28.80 -24.06
CA LYS A 40 -1.01 28.63 -23.97
C LYS A 40 -0.57 27.19 -24.23
N LEU A 41 -1.31 26.20 -23.70
CA LEU A 41 -1.04 24.78 -23.95
C LEU A 41 -1.17 24.45 -25.44
N LEU A 42 -2.26 24.87 -26.08
CA LEU A 42 -2.49 24.59 -27.51
C LEU A 42 -1.42 25.24 -28.40
N ALA A 43 -1.01 26.47 -28.07
CA ALA A 43 0.10 27.12 -28.76
C ALA A 43 1.42 26.35 -28.61
N ALA A 44 1.69 25.81 -27.42
CA ALA A 44 2.88 24.98 -27.17
C ALA A 44 2.82 23.66 -27.95
N ILE A 45 1.65 23.02 -28.03
CA ILE A 45 1.42 21.81 -28.85
C ILE A 45 1.69 22.10 -30.33
N ARG A 46 1.13 23.18 -30.89
CA ARG A 46 1.39 23.58 -32.30
C ARG A 46 2.87 23.82 -32.58
N GLN A 47 3.55 24.48 -31.65
CA GLN A 47 4.99 24.73 -31.76
C GLN A 47 5.79 23.43 -31.75
N TYR A 48 5.42 22.48 -30.90
CA TYR A 48 6.05 21.15 -30.84
C TYR A 48 5.83 20.36 -32.13
N ASN A 49 4.59 20.34 -32.63
CA ASN A 49 4.22 19.62 -33.86
C ASN A 49 4.96 20.16 -35.11
N THR A 50 5.37 21.44 -35.13
CA THR A 50 6.11 22.05 -36.25
C THR A 50 7.44 21.32 -36.55
N GLY A 51 8.02 20.65 -35.55
CA GLY A 51 9.28 19.92 -35.66
C GLY A 51 9.16 18.39 -35.64
N GLN A 52 7.94 17.84 -35.62
CA GLN A 52 7.70 16.40 -35.52
C GLN A 52 7.25 15.81 -36.86
N PRO A 53 7.64 14.56 -37.18
CA PRO A 53 7.00 13.80 -38.25
C PRO A 53 5.50 13.56 -37.92
N PRO A 54 4.65 13.31 -38.92
CA PRO A 54 3.20 13.14 -38.73
C PRO A 54 2.83 12.01 -37.77
N GLU A 55 3.69 11.00 -37.61
CA GLU A 55 3.50 9.87 -36.69
C GLU A 55 3.66 10.27 -35.20
N GLY A 56 4.39 11.35 -34.91
CA GLY A 56 4.63 11.86 -33.55
C GLY A 56 3.80 13.10 -33.21
N GLU A 57 2.84 13.47 -34.06
CA GLU A 57 2.06 14.69 -33.90
C GLU A 57 1.06 14.57 -32.75
N ILE A 58 1.08 15.52 -31.81
CA ILE A 58 0.05 15.61 -30.77
C ILE A 58 -1.20 16.22 -31.39
N GLN A 59 -2.27 15.43 -31.48
CA GLN A 59 -3.56 15.93 -31.97
C GLN A 59 -4.15 16.98 -31.02
N GLU A 60 -4.24 18.23 -31.48
CA GLU A 60 -4.77 19.36 -30.70
C GLU A 60 -6.20 19.07 -30.19
N GLU A 61 -7.04 18.50 -31.04
CA GLU A 61 -8.43 18.15 -30.72
C GLU A 61 -8.54 17.14 -29.57
N GLU A 62 -7.63 16.17 -29.50
CA GLU A 62 -7.63 15.16 -28.44
C GLU A 62 -7.22 15.76 -27.09
N ALA A 63 -6.19 16.62 -27.09
CA ALA A 63 -5.81 17.38 -25.91
C ALA A 63 -6.96 18.25 -25.40
N GLU A 64 -7.70 18.93 -26.31
CA GLU A 64 -8.86 19.73 -25.96
C GLU A 64 -10.06 18.92 -25.45
N ARG A 65 -10.37 17.80 -26.11
CA ARG A 65 -11.44 16.88 -25.75
C ARG A 65 -11.22 16.33 -24.35
N SER A 66 -10.00 15.88 -24.09
CA SER A 66 -9.55 15.40 -22.79
C SER A 66 -9.74 16.46 -21.71
N LEU A 67 -9.28 17.70 -21.93
CA LEU A 67 -9.47 18.82 -20.99
C LEU A 67 -10.93 19.24 -20.81
N SER A 68 -11.83 18.88 -21.72
CA SER A 68 -13.26 19.21 -21.65
C SER A 68 -14.06 18.15 -20.90
N ALA A 69 -13.64 16.89 -20.95
CA ALA A 69 -14.28 15.78 -20.23
C ALA A 69 -14.42 16.06 -18.72
N GLU A 70 -15.61 15.85 -18.18
CA GLU A 70 -15.93 16.06 -16.76
C GLU A 70 -15.20 15.06 -15.83
N GLN A 71 -14.77 13.93 -16.39
CA GLN A 71 -14.24 12.77 -15.69
C GLN A 71 -12.70 12.62 -15.79
N GLN A 72 -11.94 13.70 -15.94
CA GLN A 72 -10.49 13.59 -15.77
C GLN A 72 -10.18 13.40 -14.28
N THR A 73 -10.10 12.13 -13.86
CA THR A 73 -9.55 11.79 -12.57
C THR A 73 -8.05 12.06 -12.62
N THR A 74 -7.54 12.73 -11.59
CA THR A 74 -6.11 12.96 -11.35
C THR A 74 -5.29 11.67 -11.25
N ASP A 75 -5.96 10.52 -11.25
CA ASP A 75 -5.39 9.19 -11.07
C ASP A 75 -4.87 8.57 -12.37
N THR A 76 -5.12 9.22 -13.52
CA THR A 76 -4.59 8.78 -14.81
C THR A 76 -3.41 9.66 -15.21
N LEU A 77 -2.18 9.17 -14.97
CA LEU A 77 -0.92 9.81 -15.40
C LEU A 77 -0.58 9.55 -16.88
N ILE A 78 -1.55 9.09 -17.67
CA ILE A 78 -1.37 8.80 -19.10
C ILE A 78 -1.81 10.02 -19.88
N TRP A 79 -0.94 10.54 -20.75
CA TRP A 79 -1.29 11.70 -21.56
C TRP A 79 -2.30 11.32 -22.65
N PRO A 80 -3.21 12.23 -23.06
CA PRO A 80 -4.18 11.94 -24.12
C PRO A 80 -3.55 11.48 -25.44
N TRP A 81 -2.38 12.02 -25.76
CA TRP A 81 -1.61 11.67 -26.95
C TRP A 81 -0.77 10.39 -26.80
N GLU A 82 -0.55 9.89 -25.58
CA GLU A 82 0.06 8.57 -25.36
C GLU A 82 -0.94 7.42 -25.54
N VAL A 83 -2.24 7.70 -25.39
CA VAL A 83 -3.29 6.68 -25.56
C VAL A 83 -3.40 6.18 -27.00
N GLN A 84 -2.99 7.00 -27.98
CA GLN A 84 -3.09 6.72 -29.41
C GLN A 84 -1.84 6.08 -30.01
N SER A 85 -0.89 5.57 -29.20
CA SER A 85 0.29 4.87 -29.71
C SER A 85 -0.13 3.72 -30.64
N ASP A 86 0.46 3.63 -31.84
CA ASP A 86 0.22 2.58 -32.85
C ASP A 86 0.73 1.19 -32.42
N GLU A 87 1.05 1.02 -31.14
CA GLU A 87 1.40 -0.25 -30.55
C GLU A 87 0.20 -1.20 -30.57
N SER A 88 0.48 -2.49 -30.77
CA SER A 88 -0.53 -3.57 -30.75
C SER A 88 -1.35 -3.67 -29.46
N VAL A 89 -0.87 -3.05 -28.36
CA VAL A 89 -1.56 -3.02 -27.05
C VAL A 89 -1.48 -1.62 -26.46
N SER A 90 -2.64 -0.98 -26.27
CA SER A 90 -2.71 0.38 -25.72
C SER A 90 -2.17 0.47 -24.28
N ILE A 91 -1.56 1.60 -23.93
CA ILE A 91 -1.02 1.88 -22.59
C ILE A 91 -2.10 1.73 -21.51
N LEU A 92 -3.36 2.07 -21.82
CA LEU A 92 -4.49 1.86 -20.92
C LEU A 92 -4.74 0.37 -20.63
N ALA A 93 -4.60 -0.51 -21.63
CA ALA A 93 -4.73 -1.94 -21.42
C ALA A 93 -3.58 -2.47 -20.55
N LYS A 94 -2.33 -2.04 -20.82
CA LYS A 94 -1.16 -2.37 -19.99
C LYS A 94 -1.37 -1.92 -18.54
N LYS A 95 -1.80 -0.68 -18.32
CA LYS A 95 -2.10 -0.13 -16.98
C LYS A 95 -3.17 -0.95 -16.27
N LYS A 96 -4.28 -1.30 -16.94
CA LYS A 96 -5.35 -2.09 -16.32
C LYS A 96 -4.85 -3.45 -15.81
N VAL A 97 -4.03 -4.14 -16.62
CA VAL A 97 -3.45 -5.43 -16.23
C VAL A 97 -2.46 -5.25 -15.08
N PHE A 98 -1.61 -4.23 -15.17
CA PHE A 98 -0.63 -3.92 -14.12
C PHE A 98 -1.30 -3.54 -12.79
N ASP A 99 -2.30 -2.65 -12.80
CA ASP A 99 -3.05 -2.25 -11.61
C ASP A 99 -3.76 -3.46 -10.99
N ALA A 100 -4.34 -4.35 -11.79
CA ALA A 100 -4.95 -5.59 -11.31
C ALA A 100 -3.91 -6.54 -10.67
N TYR A 101 -2.73 -6.67 -11.29
CA TYR A 101 -1.62 -7.46 -10.76
C TYR A 101 -1.10 -6.88 -9.44
N MET A 102 -0.88 -5.57 -9.39
CA MET A 102 -0.42 -4.87 -8.18
C MET A 102 -1.46 -4.96 -7.06
N GLY A 103 -2.75 -4.83 -7.38
CA GLY A 103 -3.83 -5.05 -6.42
C GLY A 103 -3.79 -6.48 -5.83
N LYS A 104 -3.57 -7.49 -6.66
CA LYS A 104 -3.41 -8.87 -6.20
C LYS A 104 -2.18 -9.04 -5.30
N ARG A 105 -1.03 -8.48 -5.70
CA ARG A 105 0.19 -8.50 -4.86
C ARG A 105 -0.04 -7.86 -3.50
N ARG A 106 -0.69 -6.70 -3.49
CA ARG A 106 -1.03 -5.97 -2.27
C ARG A 106 -1.91 -6.80 -1.34
N LEU A 107 -2.92 -7.49 -1.87
CA LEU A 107 -3.76 -8.39 -1.08
C LEU A 107 -2.98 -9.56 -0.47
N VAL A 108 -1.97 -10.09 -1.17
CA VAL A 108 -1.10 -11.15 -0.64
C VAL A 108 -0.28 -10.62 0.56
N GLU A 109 0.30 -9.43 0.44
CA GLU A 109 1.02 -8.76 1.54
C GLU A 109 0.11 -8.49 2.74
N GLU A 110 -1.08 -7.94 2.50
CA GLU A 110 -2.05 -7.64 3.56
C GLU A 110 -2.50 -8.92 4.28
N ARG A 111 -2.74 -10.00 3.54
CA ARG A 111 -3.05 -11.32 4.12
C ARG A 111 -1.92 -11.80 5.02
N ALA A 112 -0.66 -11.67 4.60
CA ALA A 112 0.49 -12.08 5.40
C ALA A 112 0.60 -11.29 6.71
N ILE A 113 0.38 -9.97 6.65
CA ILE A 113 0.38 -9.09 7.84
C ILE A 113 -0.72 -9.50 8.81
N ILE A 114 -1.96 -9.66 8.32
CA ILE A 114 -3.11 -10.03 9.15
C ILE A 114 -2.87 -11.38 9.83
N VAL A 115 -2.37 -12.38 9.10
CA VAL A 115 -2.06 -13.70 9.67
C VAL A 115 -1.01 -13.60 10.78
N ARG A 116 0.02 -12.76 10.60
CA ARG A 116 1.05 -12.52 11.61
C ARG A 116 0.48 -11.89 12.87
N GLU A 117 -0.38 -10.88 12.73
CA GLU A 117 -1.06 -10.23 13.85
C GLU A 117 -2.01 -11.17 14.60
N MET A 118 -2.79 -11.97 13.88
CA MET A 118 -3.66 -13.00 14.46
C MET A 118 -2.84 -14.03 15.26
N ARG A 119 -1.70 -14.47 14.71
CA ARG A 119 -0.79 -15.39 15.40
C ARG A 119 -0.24 -14.75 16.68
N GLN A 120 0.25 -13.52 16.60
CA GLN A 120 0.75 -12.79 17.76
C GLN A 120 -0.32 -12.63 18.84
N HIS A 121 -1.57 -12.36 18.45
CA HIS A 121 -2.67 -12.28 19.39
C HIS A 121 -2.93 -13.62 20.10
N CYS A 122 -2.92 -14.73 19.37
CA CYS A 122 -3.03 -16.07 19.97
C CYS A 122 -1.89 -16.35 20.97
N LEU A 123 -0.65 -16.02 20.61
CA LEU A 123 0.51 -16.18 21.49
C LEU A 123 0.38 -15.32 22.76
N TYR A 124 -0.08 -14.08 22.65
CA TYR A 124 -0.32 -13.20 23.78
C TYR A 124 -1.31 -13.80 24.78
N LEU A 125 -2.44 -14.32 24.30
CA LEU A 125 -3.47 -14.93 25.15
C LEU A 125 -2.96 -16.21 25.83
N ARG A 126 -2.17 -17.04 25.14
CA ARG A 126 -1.52 -18.20 25.78
C ARG A 126 -0.56 -17.79 26.86
N SER A 127 0.31 -16.81 26.60
CA SER A 127 1.19 -16.24 27.62
C SER A 127 0.42 -15.73 28.83
N GLN A 128 -0.77 -15.15 28.63
CA GLN A 128 -1.65 -14.73 29.72
C GLN A 128 -2.18 -15.93 30.52
N ALA A 129 -2.63 -16.99 29.84
CA ALA A 129 -3.07 -18.23 30.49
C ALA A 129 -1.94 -18.85 31.32
N ASP A 130 -0.71 -18.92 30.79
CA ASP A 130 0.45 -19.46 31.50
C ASP A 130 0.82 -18.63 32.73
N LYS A 131 0.77 -17.30 32.63
CA LYS A 131 0.96 -16.42 33.79
C LYS A 131 -0.07 -16.69 34.89
N ILE A 132 -1.33 -16.91 34.53
CA ILE A 132 -2.38 -17.25 35.50
C ILE A 132 -2.11 -18.62 36.13
N ARG A 133 -1.71 -19.64 35.34
CA ARG A 133 -1.33 -20.96 35.84
C ARG A 133 -0.16 -20.88 36.82
N MET A 134 0.87 -20.10 36.51
CA MET A 134 2.01 -19.87 37.40
C MET A 134 1.59 -19.17 38.70
N GLN A 135 0.72 -18.15 38.62
CA GLN A 135 0.19 -17.49 39.82
C GLN A 135 -0.62 -18.45 40.70
N MET A 136 -1.44 -19.31 40.09
CA MET A 136 -2.19 -20.35 40.82
C MET A 136 -1.27 -21.33 41.55
N GLN A 137 -0.21 -21.79 40.87
CA GLN A 137 0.79 -22.68 41.46
C GLN A 137 1.50 -21.99 42.63
N HIS A 138 1.90 -20.71 42.46
CA HIS A 138 2.54 -19.93 43.51
C HIS A 138 1.66 -19.82 44.78
N VAL A 139 0.37 -19.50 44.62
CA VAL A 139 -0.58 -19.44 45.76
C VAL A 139 -0.77 -20.81 46.42
N SER A 140 -0.80 -21.88 45.62
CA SER A 140 -0.99 -23.26 46.11
C SER A 140 0.22 -23.79 46.87
N CYS A 141 1.43 -23.36 46.52
CA CYS A 141 2.69 -23.73 47.18
C CYS A 141 3.01 -22.90 48.42
N GLY A 142 2.05 -22.11 48.94
CA GLY A 142 2.24 -21.29 50.14
C GLY A 142 2.72 -19.87 49.87
N GLY A 143 2.71 -19.41 48.61
CA GLY A 143 2.79 -17.99 48.29
C GLY A 143 1.64 -17.22 48.97
N HIS A 144 1.91 -16.00 49.42
CA HIS A 144 1.01 -15.23 50.30
C HIS A 144 0.78 -15.91 51.66
N SER A 145 1.88 -16.16 52.38
CA SER A 145 1.89 -16.73 53.74
C SER A 145 1.24 -15.82 54.78
N ASP A 146 1.13 -14.54 54.48
CA ASP A 146 0.41 -13.51 55.24
C ASP A 146 -1.12 -13.62 55.14
N MET A 147 -1.63 -14.37 54.16
CA MET A 147 -3.06 -14.57 53.93
C MET A 147 -3.61 -15.78 54.70
N THR A 148 -4.89 -15.76 55.04
CA THR A 148 -5.58 -16.92 55.63
C THR A 148 -5.76 -18.05 54.59
N GLN A 149 -6.03 -19.27 55.05
CA GLN A 149 -6.35 -20.42 54.19
C GLN A 149 -7.51 -20.09 53.24
N GLU A 150 -8.61 -19.57 53.80
CA GLU A 150 -9.80 -19.17 53.03
C GLU A 150 -9.50 -18.07 52.00
N GLY A 151 -8.61 -17.13 52.33
CA GLY A 151 -8.15 -16.10 51.39
C GLY A 151 -7.36 -16.69 50.22
N ARG A 152 -6.50 -17.69 50.47
CA ARG A 152 -5.78 -18.42 49.41
C ARG A 152 -6.74 -19.18 48.51
N ASP A 153 -7.71 -19.88 49.09
CA ASP A 153 -8.71 -20.66 48.35
C ASP A 153 -9.61 -19.76 47.48
N GLY A 154 -10.00 -18.60 48.02
CA GLY A 154 -10.74 -17.57 47.29
C GLY A 154 -9.95 -17.02 46.10
N LEU A 155 -8.66 -16.70 46.30
CA LEU A 155 -7.78 -16.22 45.23
C LEU A 155 -7.58 -17.28 44.13
N VAL A 156 -7.34 -18.54 44.52
CA VAL A 156 -7.23 -19.65 43.56
C VAL A 156 -8.53 -19.81 42.76
N SER A 157 -9.69 -19.67 43.40
CA SER A 157 -10.99 -19.75 42.72
C SER A 157 -11.18 -18.62 41.70
N LEU A 158 -10.77 -17.39 42.02
CA LEU A 158 -10.78 -16.26 41.08
C LEU A 158 -9.82 -16.48 39.91
N LEU A 159 -8.61 -16.98 40.16
CA LEU A 159 -7.64 -17.28 39.11
C LEU A 159 -8.14 -18.40 38.19
N LYS A 160 -8.78 -19.44 38.73
CA LYS A 160 -9.44 -20.51 37.93
C LYS A 160 -10.51 -19.94 37.01
N LYS A 161 -11.37 -19.06 37.54
CA LYS A 161 -12.40 -18.39 36.73
C LYS A 161 -11.77 -17.59 35.60
N ARG A 162 -10.76 -16.77 35.91
CA ARG A 162 -10.04 -15.96 34.91
C ARG A 162 -9.35 -16.82 33.86
N LEU A 163 -8.77 -17.96 34.26
CA LEU A 163 -8.17 -18.91 33.33
C LEU A 163 -9.20 -19.48 32.35
N ALA A 164 -10.37 -19.88 32.85
CA ALA A 164 -11.47 -20.37 32.01
C ALA A 164 -11.96 -19.29 31.02
N ASP A 165 -12.05 -18.03 31.45
CA ASP A 165 -12.41 -16.91 30.57
C ASP A 165 -11.38 -16.71 29.45
N VAL A 166 -10.07 -16.83 29.75
CA VAL A 166 -9.01 -16.74 28.73
C VAL A 166 -9.04 -17.93 27.78
N ASP A 167 -9.18 -19.16 28.29
CA ASP A 167 -9.22 -20.37 27.47
C ASP A 167 -10.43 -20.38 26.52
N THR A 168 -11.60 -19.95 26.99
CA THR A 168 -12.78 -19.78 26.12
C THR A 168 -12.56 -18.72 25.04
N HIS A 169 -11.87 -17.62 25.37
CA HIS A 169 -11.51 -16.60 24.39
C HIS A 169 -10.55 -17.13 23.32
N ILE A 170 -9.54 -17.90 23.71
CA ILE A 170 -8.60 -18.56 22.79
C ILE A 170 -9.34 -19.49 21.83
N GLN A 171 -10.26 -20.31 22.34
CA GLN A 171 -11.07 -21.22 21.52
C GLN A 171 -11.92 -20.46 20.49
N HIS A 172 -12.62 -19.42 20.95
CA HIS A 172 -13.45 -18.60 20.08
C HIS A 172 -12.63 -17.93 18.96
N LEU A 173 -11.51 -17.31 19.30
CA LEU A 173 -10.65 -16.64 18.31
C LEU A 173 -10.01 -17.61 17.34
N SER A 174 -9.56 -18.78 17.80
CA SER A 174 -8.99 -19.80 16.93
C SER A 174 -10.00 -20.26 15.88
N SER A 175 -11.28 -20.42 16.26
CA SER A 175 -12.36 -20.71 15.32
C SER A 175 -12.64 -19.54 14.36
N ALA A 176 -12.72 -18.32 14.89
CA ALA A 176 -13.01 -17.12 14.09
C ALA A 176 -11.91 -16.84 13.06
N TYR A 177 -10.65 -16.96 13.44
CA TYR A 177 -9.50 -16.76 12.55
C TYR A 177 -9.39 -17.85 11.49
N SER A 178 -9.65 -19.11 11.85
CA SER A 178 -9.71 -20.20 10.86
C SER A 178 -10.81 -19.97 9.82
N LEU A 179 -11.97 -19.47 10.25
CA LEU A 179 -13.06 -19.12 9.34
C LEU A 179 -12.69 -17.93 8.44
N ALA A 180 -12.04 -16.91 8.98
CA ALA A 180 -11.68 -15.69 8.25
C ALA A 180 -10.57 -15.92 7.20
N ILE A 181 -9.58 -16.75 7.51
CA ILE A 181 -8.44 -17.04 6.60
C ILE A 181 -8.77 -18.20 5.63
N GLY A 182 -9.76 -19.02 5.97
CA GLY A 182 -10.23 -20.12 5.14
C GLY A 182 -9.36 -21.39 5.27
N PRO A 183 -9.46 -22.34 4.31
CA PRO A 183 -8.90 -23.69 4.43
C PRO A 183 -7.36 -23.74 4.52
N ASN A 184 -6.68 -22.64 4.20
CA ASN A 184 -5.22 -22.50 4.32
C ASN A 184 -4.81 -21.72 5.58
N ALA A 185 -5.66 -21.71 6.62
CA ALA A 185 -5.33 -21.06 7.89
C ALA A 185 -4.18 -21.81 8.58
N PRO A 186 -3.19 -21.10 9.12
CA PRO A 186 -2.16 -21.73 9.93
C PRO A 186 -2.77 -22.31 11.21
N GLN A 187 -2.13 -23.35 11.73
CA GLN A 187 -2.51 -23.86 13.03
C GLN A 187 -2.15 -22.83 14.09
N TRP A 188 -3.17 -22.16 14.63
CA TRP A 188 -2.99 -21.13 15.64
C TRP A 188 -2.31 -21.63 16.91
N SER A 189 -2.28 -22.96 17.12
CA SER A 189 -1.72 -23.66 18.29
C SER A 189 -0.22 -23.90 18.27
N ASP A 190 0.47 -23.64 17.16
CA ASP A 190 1.90 -23.93 17.05
C ASP A 190 2.77 -22.79 17.60
N ASP A 191 3.51 -23.09 18.67
CA ASP A 191 4.52 -22.23 19.29
C ASP A 191 5.83 -22.18 18.49
N SER A 192 5.93 -22.91 17.37
CA SER A 192 7.12 -22.86 16.50
C SER A 192 7.32 -21.47 15.94
N VAL A 193 8.25 -20.73 16.55
CA VAL A 193 8.81 -19.45 16.11
C VAL A 193 9.61 -19.60 14.80
N GLU A 194 9.07 -20.32 13.82
CA GLU A 194 9.57 -20.20 12.47
C GLU A 194 8.89 -18.96 11.87
N ASN A 195 9.57 -17.83 12.03
CA ASN A 195 9.48 -16.75 11.07
C ASN A 195 9.98 -17.33 9.76
N HIS A 196 9.08 -17.94 9.00
CA HIS A 196 9.34 -18.20 7.60
C HIS A 196 9.25 -16.84 6.92
N ASP A 197 10.35 -16.10 6.97
CA ASP A 197 10.64 -15.04 6.00
C ASP A 197 10.70 -15.74 4.64
N GLN A 198 9.54 -15.94 4.03
CA GLN A 198 9.41 -16.32 2.63
C GLN A 198 9.70 -15.09 1.76
N ASP A 199 10.88 -14.52 1.95
CA ASP A 199 11.57 -13.68 0.97
C ASP A 199 12.55 -14.60 0.24
N SER A 200 12.00 -15.57 -0.48
CA SER A 200 12.74 -16.51 -1.33
C SER A 200 12.08 -16.50 -2.71
N ASP A 201 12.50 -15.54 -3.52
CA ASP A 201 12.75 -15.60 -4.98
C ASP A 201 12.39 -14.28 -5.66
N ILE A 202 13.36 -13.38 -5.74
CA ILE A 202 13.88 -12.88 -7.02
C ILE A 202 15.39 -12.68 -6.79
N SER A 203 16.19 -13.71 -7.08
CA SER A 203 17.60 -13.51 -7.42
C SER A 203 17.61 -12.83 -8.78
N ASP A 204 17.89 -11.54 -8.82
CA ASP A 204 18.20 -10.85 -10.07
C ASP A 204 19.65 -11.22 -10.42
N ASP A 205 19.75 -12.12 -11.39
CA ASP A 205 20.97 -12.59 -12.02
C ASP A 205 21.59 -11.42 -12.80
N SER A 206 22.42 -10.63 -12.13
CA SER A 206 23.29 -9.68 -12.81
C SER A 206 24.56 -10.41 -13.21
N GLU A 207 24.57 -10.90 -14.45
CA GLU A 207 25.75 -11.40 -15.14
C GLU A 207 26.91 -10.39 -15.06
N GLU A 208 28.09 -10.94 -14.84
CA GLU A 208 29.39 -10.27 -14.76
C GLU A 208 29.72 -9.51 -16.06
N ASP A 209 30.35 -8.33 -15.94
CA ASP A 209 31.19 -7.78 -17.00
C ASP A 209 32.60 -7.52 -16.41
N PRO A 210 33.66 -8.17 -16.93
CA PRO A 210 35.01 -8.11 -16.38
C PRO A 210 35.81 -6.88 -16.85
N ASP A 211 36.55 -6.31 -15.90
CA ASP A 211 37.86 -5.66 -16.02
C ASP A 211 38.08 -4.52 -17.04
N GLU A 212 38.29 -3.31 -16.53
CA GLU A 212 39.48 -2.51 -16.89
C GLU A 212 39.97 -1.68 -15.69
N ASP A 213 40.90 -2.23 -14.92
CA ASP A 213 41.88 -1.47 -14.12
C ASP A 213 43.25 -1.60 -14.79
N ILE A 214 43.77 -0.49 -15.33
CA ILE A 214 45.20 -0.31 -15.54
C ILE A 214 45.60 1.05 -14.97
N THR A 215 45.77 1.06 -13.64
CA THR A 215 46.93 1.58 -12.90
C THR A 215 47.67 2.82 -13.43
N HIS A 216 47.65 3.85 -12.57
CA HIS A 216 48.56 5.00 -12.51
C HIS A 216 50.05 4.67 -12.73
N THR A 217 50.77 5.51 -13.50
CA THR A 217 52.18 5.83 -13.21
C THR A 217 52.55 7.23 -13.76
N LEU A 218 53.07 8.09 -12.87
CA LEU A 218 53.88 9.30 -13.10
C LEU A 218 55.14 9.12 -12.20
N PRO A 219 56.27 9.89 -12.29
CA PRO A 219 56.74 10.92 -13.24
C PRO A 219 58.29 10.73 -13.55
N PRO A 220 59.18 11.75 -13.57
CA PRO A 220 59.49 12.87 -14.50
C PRO A 220 60.87 12.67 -15.24
N PRO A 221 61.48 13.64 -15.98
CA PRO A 221 61.98 14.96 -15.53
C PRO A 221 61.33 16.18 -16.21
#